data_AF-A0A2H3C2K7-F1
#
_entry.id   AF-A0A2H3C2K7-F1
#
_cell.length_a   1.000
_cell.length_b   1.000
_cell.length_c   1.000
_cell.angle_alpha   90.00
_cell.angle_beta   90.00
_cell.angle_gamma   90.00
#
_symmetry.space_group_name_H-M   'P 1'
#
loop_
_entity.id
_entity.type
_entity.pdbx_description
1 polymer ?
#
loop_
_entity_poly.entity_id
_entity_poly.type
_entity_poly.pdbx_seq_one_letter_code
_entity_poly.pdbx_strand_id
1 'polypeptide(L)'
;MDALKESALSGSGDALVQLGEFARDDTTVFPHLIQVIRVFLNYLRLPASTDASSPEEFYTLLDRAACYFHGLNVALQSPQALEKSKSAGLMTTCPKIYLWAVKFLQHYFIDANLPISTLAVSATTVRIVELLSTLSADPDYCEKMRETNGFVFSMTTLWIYGILAGQGLIEDVVRITMMHILQKRTLDKEVTDALSRVPNDVVVEICTRVVVSERDPEADYDAGIMFLVISTMCSRSFTRAFISCHSVPWICRRLASIAVKEEEDAVYAKLFQVSLVYLQRAFKEGAGRIIEGLDADVIPMLLKVQSRLEADDREAALVSLLHLITSYTLYRNVLTKLWKAVYMADLGPAISEAGPIGDAWTILKEITETRWEILKDYMASGRELTKCSYPACPHPDVGPKRTLRRCEGCHFEYYCSKECQKQDWRDGHKDVCRMLQNCLRDGLPMLMSKRERHFAYAIIEKDIQDNAQLIEELKSEKRRDTGGPVVLLTVTDYTSVPRKLYIRTDEEFRRSENLPVEKWDAALKLAKEAGKDFVLSIIPQGTKAQALLDMYPFDFDTISV
;
A
#
# COMPACT_ATOMS: atom_id res chain seq x y z
N MET A 1 -31.98 -5.04 44.70
CA MET A 1 -30.74 -4.58 44.06
C MET A 1 -29.51 -5.05 44.85
N ASP A 2 -29.42 -4.80 46.16
CA ASP A 2 -28.23 -5.20 46.94
C ASP A 2 -27.96 -6.71 46.97
N ALA A 3 -28.98 -7.55 47.15
CA ALA A 3 -28.83 -9.01 47.08
C ALA A 3 -28.35 -9.51 45.69
N LEU A 4 -28.80 -8.84 44.61
CA LEU A 4 -28.37 -9.15 43.25
C LEU A 4 -26.91 -8.75 43.04
N LYS A 5 -26.51 -7.59 43.56
CA LYS A 5 -25.13 -7.09 43.52
C LYS A 5 -24.18 -7.99 44.32
N GLU A 6 -24.57 -8.44 45.51
CA GLU A 6 -23.78 -9.39 46.31
C GLU A 6 -23.62 -10.74 45.60
N SER A 7 -24.69 -11.25 44.98
CA SER A 7 -24.65 -12.46 44.16
C SER A 7 -23.75 -12.30 42.92
N ALA A 8 -23.75 -11.12 42.30
CA ALA A 8 -22.85 -10.82 41.18
C ALA A 8 -21.38 -10.69 41.63
N LEU A 9 -21.12 -10.11 42.82
CA LEU A 9 -19.79 -10.03 43.41
C LEU A 9 -19.23 -11.40 43.81
N SER A 10 -20.09 -12.37 44.14
CA SER A 10 -19.68 -13.74 44.44
C SER A 10 -19.42 -14.61 43.21
N GLY A 11 -19.64 -14.10 42.00
CA GLY A 11 -19.32 -14.79 40.75
C GLY A 11 -20.50 -15.41 40.01
N SER A 12 -21.74 -15.10 40.38
CA SER A 12 -22.92 -15.63 39.67
C SER A 12 -23.09 -14.98 38.28
N GLY A 13 -22.96 -15.80 37.23
CA GLY A 13 -23.19 -15.38 35.85
C GLY A 13 -24.63 -14.89 35.60
N ASP A 14 -25.62 -15.58 36.14
CA ASP A 14 -27.04 -15.20 36.01
C ASP A 14 -27.32 -13.84 36.69
N ALA A 15 -26.72 -13.61 37.86
CA ALA A 15 -26.86 -12.33 38.56
C ALA A 15 -26.24 -11.17 37.76
N LEU A 16 -25.14 -11.42 37.04
CA LEU A 16 -24.48 -10.43 36.18
C LEU A 16 -25.29 -10.11 34.93
N VAL A 17 -25.90 -11.11 34.31
CA VAL A 17 -26.80 -10.91 33.16
C VAL A 17 -28.02 -10.12 33.59
N GLN A 18 -28.69 -10.50 34.69
CA GLN A 18 -29.82 -9.75 35.23
C GLN A 18 -29.45 -8.32 35.60
N LEU A 19 -28.27 -8.10 36.20
CA LEU A 19 -27.79 -6.75 36.50
C LEU A 19 -27.53 -5.94 35.22
N GLY A 20 -27.09 -6.60 34.14
CA GLY A 20 -26.95 -6.02 32.82
C GLY A 20 -28.28 -5.64 32.19
N GLU A 21 -29.28 -6.52 32.25
CA GLU A 21 -30.66 -6.25 31.78
C GLU A 21 -31.28 -5.06 32.54
N PHE A 22 -31.14 -5.03 33.87
CA PHE A 22 -31.58 -3.89 34.66
C PHE A 22 -30.85 -2.60 34.29
N ALA A 23 -29.54 -2.66 34.02
CA ALA A 23 -28.79 -1.48 33.59
C ALA A 23 -29.20 -0.99 32.19
N ARG A 24 -29.55 -1.91 31.28
CA ARG A 24 -30.09 -1.60 29.96
C ARG A 24 -31.42 -0.85 30.07
N ASP A 25 -32.30 -1.33 30.94
CA ASP A 25 -33.67 -0.82 31.08
C ASP A 25 -33.76 0.42 32.01
N ASP A 26 -32.89 0.49 33.03
CA ASP A 26 -32.73 1.61 33.96
C ASP A 26 -31.26 2.01 34.10
N THR A 27 -30.89 3.11 33.43
CA THR A 27 -29.51 3.59 33.42
C THR A 27 -28.95 4.00 34.79
N THR A 28 -29.79 4.18 35.81
CA THR A 28 -29.33 4.45 37.19
C THR A 28 -28.63 3.26 37.85
N VAL A 29 -28.79 2.05 37.28
CA VAL A 29 -28.18 0.82 37.77
C VAL A 29 -26.74 0.64 37.27
N PHE A 30 -26.32 1.35 36.20
CA PHE A 30 -24.96 1.25 35.63
C PHE A 30 -23.82 1.37 36.64
N PRO A 31 -23.80 2.36 37.55
CA PRO A 31 -22.73 2.48 38.54
C PRO A 31 -22.55 1.22 39.40
N HIS A 32 -23.63 0.49 39.67
CA HIS A 32 -23.59 -0.77 40.43
C HIS A 32 -22.92 -1.86 39.60
N LEU A 33 -23.29 -2.00 38.32
CA LEU A 33 -22.67 -2.95 37.39
C LEU A 33 -21.17 -2.66 37.19
N ILE A 34 -20.80 -1.40 36.95
CA ILE A 34 -19.40 -0.98 36.79
C ILE A 34 -18.60 -1.22 38.07
N GLN A 35 -19.20 -1.01 39.25
CA GLN A 35 -18.54 -1.32 40.52
C GLN A 35 -18.24 -2.82 40.64
N VAL A 36 -19.19 -3.69 40.30
CA VAL A 36 -19.00 -5.15 40.31
C VAL A 36 -17.85 -5.55 39.37
N ILE A 37 -17.87 -5.06 38.13
CA ILE A 37 -16.83 -5.34 37.13
C ILE A 37 -15.46 -4.83 37.61
N ARG A 38 -15.40 -3.61 38.17
CA ARG A 38 -14.15 -3.02 38.66
C ARG A 38 -13.58 -3.82 39.84
N VAL A 39 -14.41 -4.24 40.79
CA VAL A 39 -13.99 -5.09 41.91
C VAL A 39 -13.46 -6.42 41.38
N PHE A 40 -14.18 -7.05 40.46
CA PHE A 40 -13.79 -8.29 39.84
C PHE A 40 -12.44 -8.20 39.10
N LEU A 41 -12.26 -7.23 38.21
CA LEU A 41 -11.02 -7.04 37.45
C LEU A 41 -9.83 -6.58 38.30
N ASN A 42 -10.08 -6.09 39.52
CA ASN A 42 -9.02 -5.81 40.50
C ASN A 42 -8.65 -7.05 41.31
N TYR A 43 -9.63 -7.93 41.58
CA TYR A 43 -9.43 -9.15 42.35
C TYR A 43 -8.77 -10.24 41.50
N LEU A 44 -9.21 -10.39 40.25
CA LEU A 44 -8.56 -11.27 39.29
C LEU A 44 -7.27 -10.66 38.77
N ARG A 45 -6.15 -11.35 38.99
CA ARG A 45 -4.89 -11.00 38.33
C ARG A 45 -4.90 -11.55 36.90
N LEU A 46 -4.53 -10.70 35.94
CA LEU A 46 -4.30 -11.14 34.57
C LEU A 46 -3.19 -12.20 34.59
N PRO A 47 -3.41 -13.42 34.06
CA PRO A 47 -2.40 -14.47 34.08
C PRO A 47 -1.13 -14.05 33.33
N ALA A 48 0.05 -14.26 33.95
CA ALA A 48 1.34 -13.89 33.36
C ALA A 48 1.75 -14.84 32.21
N SER A 49 1.46 -16.14 32.34
CA SER A 49 1.75 -17.20 31.35
C SER A 49 0.58 -18.18 31.28
N THR A 50 0.54 -18.97 30.21
CA THR A 50 -0.36 -20.12 30.04
C THR A 50 0.22 -21.39 30.68
N ASP A 51 1.03 -21.25 31.74
CA ASP A 51 1.80 -22.36 32.31
C ASP A 51 0.94 -23.61 32.53
N ALA A 52 1.35 -24.71 31.89
CA ALA A 52 0.65 -25.99 31.81
C ALA A 52 0.44 -26.69 33.17
N SER A 53 0.78 -26.03 34.28
CA SER A 53 0.68 -26.58 35.64
C SER A 53 -0.73 -26.55 36.23
N SER A 54 -1.64 -25.67 35.76
CA SER A 54 -3.07 -25.70 36.13
C SER A 54 -4.04 -25.20 35.04
N PRO A 55 -4.19 -25.93 33.91
CA PRO A 55 -5.09 -25.52 32.83
C PRO A 55 -6.56 -25.32 33.27
N GLU A 56 -7.07 -26.17 34.16
CA GLU A 56 -8.47 -26.09 34.63
C GLU A 56 -8.77 -24.82 35.44
N GLU A 57 -7.83 -24.38 36.28
CA GLU A 57 -7.96 -23.13 37.04
C GLU A 57 -7.95 -21.92 36.09
N PHE A 58 -7.12 -21.98 35.06
CA PHE A 58 -7.03 -20.97 34.02
C PHE A 58 -8.32 -20.88 33.19
N TYR A 59 -8.91 -22.02 32.77
CA TYR A 59 -10.18 -22.04 32.06
C TYR A 59 -11.34 -21.53 32.91
N THR A 60 -11.38 -21.92 34.19
CA THR A 60 -12.40 -21.44 35.14
C THR A 60 -12.31 -19.92 35.34
N LEU A 61 -11.10 -19.37 35.38
CA LEU A 61 -10.86 -17.94 35.47
C LEU A 61 -11.38 -17.18 34.23
N LEU A 62 -11.13 -17.72 33.04
CA LEU A 62 -11.57 -17.14 31.78
C LEU A 62 -13.10 -17.22 31.60
N ASP A 63 -13.72 -18.34 31.95
CA ASP A 63 -15.17 -18.51 31.89
C ASP A 63 -15.91 -17.57 32.87
N ARG A 64 -15.34 -17.38 34.06
CA ARG A 64 -15.82 -16.35 34.98
C ARG A 64 -15.75 -14.98 34.34
N ALA A 65 -14.59 -14.57 33.81
CA ALA A 65 -14.42 -13.27 33.16
C ALA A 65 -15.43 -13.04 32.00
N ALA A 66 -15.70 -14.08 31.22
CA ALA A 66 -16.68 -14.05 30.14
C ALA A 66 -18.11 -13.74 30.60
N CYS A 67 -18.53 -14.27 31.75
CA CYS A 67 -19.85 -13.98 32.29
C CYS A 67 -20.01 -12.48 32.64
N TYR A 68 -18.95 -11.83 33.14
CA TYR A 68 -18.97 -10.38 33.38
C TYR A 68 -19.03 -9.59 32.08
N PHE A 69 -18.30 -10.02 31.06
CA PHE A 69 -18.36 -9.38 29.74
C PHE A 69 -19.73 -9.53 29.08
N HIS A 70 -20.41 -10.66 29.28
CA HIS A 70 -21.76 -10.86 28.80
C HIS A 70 -22.76 -9.91 29.48
N GLY A 71 -22.75 -9.82 30.82
CA GLY A 71 -23.61 -8.88 31.54
C GLY A 71 -23.35 -7.42 31.14
N LEU A 72 -22.09 -7.05 30.92
CA LEU A 72 -21.74 -5.74 30.39
C LEU A 72 -22.27 -5.54 28.96
N ASN A 73 -22.10 -6.52 28.08
CA ASN A 73 -22.56 -6.43 26.70
C ASN A 73 -24.08 -6.23 26.63
N VAL A 74 -24.86 -6.99 27.42
CA VAL A 74 -26.31 -6.83 27.54
C VAL A 74 -26.71 -5.42 27.96
N ALA A 75 -25.99 -4.85 28.94
CA ALA A 75 -26.23 -3.48 29.38
C ALA A 75 -26.00 -2.44 28.26
N LEU A 76 -25.02 -2.67 27.39
CA LEU A 76 -24.59 -1.72 26.36
C LEU A 76 -25.40 -1.78 25.07
N GLN A 77 -26.41 -2.64 24.96
CA GLN A 77 -27.23 -2.78 23.75
C GLN A 77 -28.11 -1.55 23.43
N SER A 78 -28.33 -0.64 24.40
CA SER A 78 -29.09 0.60 24.19
C SER A 78 -28.15 1.80 23.99
N PRO A 79 -28.39 2.68 23.00
CA PRO A 79 -27.58 3.89 22.79
C PRO A 79 -27.53 4.82 24.03
N GLN A 80 -28.64 4.92 24.77
CA GLN A 80 -28.70 5.73 25.99
C GLN A 80 -27.83 5.13 27.11
N ALA A 81 -27.83 3.81 27.20
CA ALA A 81 -27.04 3.05 28.17
C ALA A 81 -25.53 3.18 27.88
N LEU A 82 -25.14 3.06 26.61
CA LEU A 82 -23.77 3.27 26.16
C LEU A 82 -23.25 4.67 26.52
N GLU A 83 -24.03 5.73 26.25
CA GLU A 83 -23.64 7.09 26.59
C GLU A 83 -23.55 7.31 28.12
N LYS A 84 -24.53 6.80 28.88
CA LYS A 84 -24.50 6.87 30.35
C LYS A 84 -23.32 6.13 30.95
N SER A 85 -22.92 5.00 30.35
CA SER A 85 -21.79 4.20 30.83
C SER A 85 -20.46 4.96 30.83
N LYS A 86 -20.28 5.93 29.92
CA LYS A 86 -19.11 6.83 29.89
C LYS A 86 -18.99 7.64 31.17
N SER A 87 -20.10 8.25 31.59
CA SER A 87 -20.20 9.03 32.83
C SER A 87 -20.21 8.17 34.11
N ALA A 88 -20.60 6.90 34.01
CA ALA A 88 -20.62 5.94 35.12
C ALA A 88 -19.26 5.33 35.45
N GLY A 89 -18.18 5.75 34.77
CA GLY A 89 -16.81 5.32 35.06
C GLY A 89 -16.32 4.11 34.26
N LEU A 90 -17.09 3.59 33.29
CA LEU A 90 -16.66 2.46 32.45
C LEU A 90 -15.36 2.79 31.69
N MET A 91 -15.20 4.03 31.20
CA MET A 91 -13.99 4.51 30.50
C MET A 91 -12.69 4.27 31.28
N THR A 92 -12.74 4.36 32.62
CA THR A 92 -11.58 4.12 33.50
C THR A 92 -11.26 2.64 33.67
N THR A 93 -12.24 1.77 33.44
CA THR A 93 -12.16 0.32 33.60
C THR A 93 -11.84 -0.39 32.27
N CYS A 94 -12.21 0.22 31.14
CA CYS A 94 -12.00 -0.29 29.78
C CYS A 94 -10.60 -0.83 29.48
N PRO A 95 -9.48 -0.15 29.82
CA PRO A 95 -8.15 -0.70 29.54
C PRO A 95 -7.94 -2.10 30.13
N LYS A 96 -8.48 -2.38 31.32
CA LYS A 96 -8.40 -3.73 31.91
C LYS A 96 -9.28 -4.72 31.16
N ILE A 97 -10.50 -4.33 30.78
CA ILE A 97 -11.42 -5.15 29.99
C ILE A 97 -10.75 -5.57 28.68
N TYR A 98 -10.11 -4.62 28.00
CA TYR A 98 -9.41 -4.85 26.73
C TYR A 98 -8.23 -5.83 26.87
N LEU A 99 -7.40 -5.67 27.91
CA LEU A 99 -6.28 -6.59 28.16
C LEU A 99 -6.77 -8.02 28.49
N TRP A 100 -7.86 -8.14 29.25
CA TRP A 100 -8.46 -9.44 29.52
C TRP A 100 -9.07 -10.09 28.28
N ALA A 101 -9.80 -9.31 27.46
CA ALA A 101 -10.36 -9.77 26.20
C ALA A 101 -9.27 -10.30 25.26
N VAL A 102 -8.18 -9.57 25.10
CA VAL A 102 -7.08 -10.02 24.23
C VAL A 102 -6.35 -11.22 24.82
N LYS A 103 -6.11 -11.27 26.13
CA LYS A 103 -5.47 -12.44 26.76
C LYS A 103 -6.32 -13.70 26.60
N PHE A 104 -7.65 -13.56 26.71
CA PHE A 104 -8.58 -14.64 26.41
C PHE A 104 -8.40 -15.13 24.97
N LEU A 105 -8.47 -14.22 23.99
CA LEU A 105 -8.34 -14.57 22.58
C LEU A 105 -6.97 -15.21 22.30
N GLN A 106 -5.88 -14.66 22.82
CA GLN A 106 -4.52 -15.21 22.64
C GLN A 106 -4.39 -16.63 23.18
N HIS A 107 -4.90 -16.88 24.39
CA HIS A 107 -4.81 -18.22 24.95
C HIS A 107 -5.54 -19.25 24.10
N TYR A 108 -6.81 -19.01 23.78
CA TYR A 108 -7.62 -20.00 23.08
C TYR A 108 -7.16 -20.23 21.65
N PHE A 109 -6.67 -19.17 21.00
CA PHE A 109 -6.40 -19.20 19.57
C PHE A 109 -4.93 -19.35 19.19
N ILE A 110 -4.00 -18.97 20.06
CA ILE A 110 -2.57 -19.08 19.82
C ILE A 110 -1.97 -20.19 20.69
N ASP A 111 -2.24 -20.17 22.00
CA ASP A 111 -1.51 -21.01 22.95
C ASP A 111 -2.10 -22.43 23.08
N ALA A 112 -3.42 -22.56 23.09
CA ALA A 112 -4.09 -23.82 23.42
C ALA A 112 -4.25 -24.75 22.21
N ASN A 113 -4.18 -24.22 20.98
CA ASN A 113 -4.38 -24.94 19.71
C ASN A 113 -5.62 -25.86 19.73
N LEU A 114 -6.63 -25.49 20.53
CA LEU A 114 -7.82 -26.30 20.79
C LEU A 114 -8.80 -26.19 19.62
N PRO A 115 -9.48 -27.29 19.23
CA PRO A 115 -10.60 -27.20 18.30
C PRO A 115 -11.69 -26.29 18.89
N ILE A 116 -12.14 -25.29 18.12
CA ILE A 116 -13.22 -24.35 18.47
C ILE A 116 -14.54 -25.09 18.82
N SER A 117 -14.64 -26.38 18.50
CA SER A 117 -15.83 -27.22 18.64
C SER A 117 -16.28 -27.53 20.07
N THR A 118 -15.57 -27.11 21.12
CA THR A 118 -16.16 -27.13 22.47
C THR A 118 -17.16 -25.99 22.60
N LEU A 119 -18.47 -26.33 22.60
CA LEU A 119 -19.62 -25.40 22.59
C LEU A 119 -19.51 -24.21 23.58
N ALA A 120 -18.85 -24.39 24.72
CA ALA A 120 -18.62 -23.34 25.71
C ALA A 120 -17.58 -22.30 25.26
N VAL A 121 -16.51 -22.73 24.59
CA VAL A 121 -15.47 -21.85 24.04
C VAL A 121 -16.01 -21.00 22.90
N SER A 122 -16.90 -21.55 22.06
CA SER A 122 -17.57 -20.76 21.01
C SER A 122 -18.49 -19.69 21.60
N ALA A 123 -19.32 -20.03 22.61
CA ALA A 123 -20.25 -19.07 23.20
C ALA A 123 -19.55 -17.91 23.94
N THR A 124 -18.52 -18.24 24.72
CA THR A 124 -17.72 -17.23 25.43
C THR A 124 -16.93 -16.35 24.47
N THR A 125 -16.34 -16.93 23.42
CA THR A 125 -15.70 -16.14 22.36
C THR A 125 -16.70 -15.15 21.80
N VAL A 126 -17.86 -15.61 21.31
CA VAL A 126 -18.91 -14.74 20.74
C VAL A 126 -19.26 -13.57 21.66
N ARG A 127 -19.36 -13.79 22.98
CA ARG A 127 -19.65 -12.71 23.94
C ARG A 127 -18.55 -11.64 24.00
N ILE A 128 -17.27 -12.04 23.97
CA ILE A 128 -16.13 -11.11 23.95
C ILE A 128 -16.12 -10.32 22.63
N VAL A 129 -16.44 -11.00 21.54
CA VAL A 129 -16.52 -10.43 20.20
C VAL A 129 -17.58 -9.34 20.12
N GLU A 130 -18.79 -9.65 20.58
CA GLU A 130 -19.89 -8.70 20.59
C GLU A 130 -19.56 -7.48 21.46
N LEU A 131 -18.91 -7.69 22.61
CA LEU A 131 -18.48 -6.59 23.47
C LEU A 131 -17.43 -5.70 22.79
N LEU A 132 -16.39 -6.28 22.19
CA LEU A 132 -15.37 -5.51 21.47
C LEU A 132 -15.96 -4.79 20.26
N SER A 133 -16.89 -5.43 19.55
CA SER A 133 -17.60 -4.83 18.41
C SER A 133 -18.44 -3.64 18.85
N THR A 134 -19.22 -3.80 19.93
CA THR A 134 -20.07 -2.74 20.50
C THR A 134 -19.23 -1.55 20.97
N LEU A 135 -18.15 -1.80 21.72
CA LEU A 135 -17.29 -0.74 22.23
C LEU A 135 -16.47 -0.08 21.12
N SER A 136 -15.97 -0.83 20.14
CA SER A 136 -15.16 -0.26 19.06
C SER A 136 -15.98 0.62 18.12
N ALA A 137 -17.28 0.38 17.99
CA ALA A 137 -18.18 1.21 17.19
C ALA A 137 -18.37 2.63 17.76
N ASP A 138 -18.16 2.83 19.07
CA ASP A 138 -18.22 4.16 19.70
C ASP A 138 -16.85 4.87 19.65
N PRO A 139 -16.77 6.13 19.19
CA PRO A 139 -15.51 6.84 19.02
C PRO A 139 -14.66 6.99 20.28
N ASP A 140 -15.28 7.21 21.45
CA ASP A 140 -14.56 7.44 22.70
C ASP A 140 -13.93 6.15 23.20
N TYR A 141 -14.68 5.05 23.16
CA TYR A 141 -14.20 3.73 23.52
C TYR A 141 -13.13 3.21 22.56
N CYS A 142 -13.29 3.48 21.26
CA CYS A 142 -12.31 3.20 20.23
C CYS A 142 -10.99 3.98 20.45
N GLU A 143 -11.06 5.24 20.85
CA GLU A 143 -9.89 6.01 21.25
C GLU A 143 -9.22 5.42 22.49
N LYS A 144 -10.00 4.99 23.48
CA LYS A 144 -9.48 4.28 24.64
C LYS A 144 -8.78 2.96 24.30
N MET A 145 -9.28 2.22 23.30
CA MET A 145 -8.63 1.01 22.80
C MET A 145 -7.24 1.34 22.23
N ARG A 146 -7.12 2.41 21.42
CA ARG A 146 -5.84 2.89 20.89
C ARG A 146 -4.85 3.31 21.98
N GLU A 147 -5.33 3.99 23.02
CA GLU A 147 -4.47 4.40 24.15
C GLU A 147 -4.04 3.25 25.05
N THR A 148 -4.70 2.10 24.97
CA THR A 148 -4.39 0.96 25.83
C THR A 148 -3.15 0.24 25.32
N ASN A 149 -2.02 0.50 25.98
CA ASN A 149 -0.72 -0.06 25.63
C ASN A 149 -0.77 -1.59 25.41
N GLY A 150 -0.30 -2.03 24.24
CA GLY A 150 -0.18 -3.41 23.84
C GLY A 150 -1.46 -4.03 23.29
N PHE A 151 -2.60 -3.32 23.34
CA PHE A 151 -3.86 -3.83 22.80
C PHE A 151 -3.80 -3.95 21.27
N VAL A 152 -3.36 -2.89 20.57
CA VAL A 152 -3.29 -2.87 19.10
C VAL A 152 -2.24 -3.86 18.61
N PHE A 153 -1.09 -3.94 19.29
CA PHE A 153 -0.05 -4.94 19.01
C PHE A 153 -0.62 -6.37 19.08
N SER A 154 -1.37 -6.65 20.14
CA SER A 154 -1.89 -7.99 20.40
C SER A 154 -3.05 -8.35 19.48
N MET A 155 -3.92 -7.40 19.13
CA MET A 155 -4.96 -7.58 18.10
C MET A 155 -4.36 -7.82 16.72
N THR A 156 -3.29 -7.09 16.36
CA THR A 156 -2.56 -7.32 15.09
C THR A 156 -1.95 -8.72 15.06
N THR A 157 -1.38 -9.17 16.18
CA THR A 157 -0.82 -10.52 16.34
C THR A 157 -1.91 -11.59 16.20
N LEU A 158 -3.08 -11.40 16.82
CA LEU A 158 -4.23 -12.27 16.67
C LEU A 158 -4.71 -12.35 15.21
N TRP A 159 -4.66 -11.24 14.47
CA TRP A 159 -5.01 -11.24 13.05
C TRP A 159 -4.11 -12.17 12.23
N ILE A 160 -2.80 -12.05 12.46
CA ILE A 160 -1.77 -12.86 11.79
C ILE A 160 -2.02 -14.35 12.03
N TYR A 161 -2.23 -14.74 13.30
CA TYR A 161 -2.47 -16.14 13.64
C TYR A 161 -3.83 -16.65 13.19
N GLY A 162 -4.87 -15.80 13.17
CA GLY A 162 -6.18 -16.15 12.63
C GLY A 162 -6.08 -16.63 11.18
N ILE A 163 -5.39 -15.85 10.34
CA ILE A 163 -5.16 -16.18 8.92
C ILE A 163 -4.31 -17.45 8.76
N LEU A 164 -3.29 -17.62 9.59
CA LEU A 164 -2.43 -18.83 9.55
C LEU A 164 -3.15 -20.09 10.06
N ALA A 165 -4.14 -19.94 10.92
CA ALA A 165 -4.93 -21.05 11.43
C ALA A 165 -6.17 -21.33 10.56
N GLY A 166 -6.54 -20.41 9.65
CA GLY A 166 -7.77 -20.48 8.86
C GLY A 166 -9.02 -20.41 9.73
N GLN A 167 -8.96 -19.63 10.82
CA GLN A 167 -10.03 -19.56 11.82
C GLN A 167 -10.91 -18.35 11.57
N GLY A 168 -11.95 -18.52 10.76
CA GLY A 168 -12.86 -17.44 10.33
C GLY A 168 -13.44 -16.61 11.49
N LEU A 169 -13.78 -17.26 12.62
CA LEU A 169 -14.29 -16.53 13.79
C LEU A 169 -13.26 -15.53 14.35
N ILE A 170 -11.96 -15.85 14.42
CA ILE A 170 -10.95 -14.87 14.86
C ILE A 170 -10.85 -13.74 13.85
N GLU A 171 -10.81 -14.10 12.57
CA GLU A 171 -10.62 -13.15 11.49
C GLU A 171 -11.73 -12.10 11.48
N ASP A 172 -12.98 -12.50 11.68
CA ASP A 172 -14.12 -11.58 11.77
C ASP A 172 -14.03 -10.63 12.96
N VAL A 173 -13.62 -11.14 14.10
CA VAL A 173 -13.54 -10.40 15.37
C VAL A 173 -12.48 -9.32 15.29
N VAL A 174 -11.30 -9.74 14.83
CA VAL A 174 -10.17 -8.86 14.66
C VAL A 174 -10.50 -7.86 13.56
N ARG A 175 -11.11 -8.29 12.44
CA ARG A 175 -11.56 -7.40 11.36
C ARG A 175 -12.49 -6.31 11.88
N ILE A 176 -13.60 -6.65 12.54
CA ILE A 176 -14.59 -5.65 13.02
C ILE A 176 -13.94 -4.66 13.97
N THR A 177 -13.15 -5.15 14.93
CA THR A 177 -12.50 -4.29 15.93
C THR A 177 -11.45 -3.39 15.27
N MET A 178 -10.58 -3.96 14.42
CA MET A 178 -9.52 -3.23 13.74
C MET A 178 -10.06 -2.25 12.69
N MET A 179 -11.20 -2.55 12.06
CA MET A 179 -11.92 -1.66 11.15
C MET A 179 -12.22 -0.33 11.81
N HIS A 180 -12.71 -0.33 13.05
CA HIS A 180 -13.01 0.90 13.79
C HIS A 180 -11.74 1.59 14.31
N ILE A 181 -10.75 0.83 14.77
CA ILE A 181 -9.50 1.36 15.33
C ILE A 181 -8.70 2.14 14.28
N LEU A 182 -8.62 1.59 13.06
CA LEU A 182 -7.78 2.08 11.97
C LEU A 182 -8.48 3.06 11.02
N GLN A 183 -9.65 3.61 11.40
CA GLN A 183 -10.36 4.61 10.58
C GLN A 183 -9.61 5.94 10.49
N LYS A 184 -8.87 6.35 11.54
CA LYS A 184 -8.01 7.53 11.51
C LYS A 184 -6.78 7.19 10.66
N ARG A 185 -6.49 7.97 9.61
CA ARG A 185 -5.37 7.78 8.64
C ARG A 185 -3.97 7.61 9.28
N THR A 186 -3.84 7.74 10.59
CA THR A 186 -2.64 7.48 11.36
C THR A 186 -2.48 5.99 11.64
N LEU A 187 -1.53 5.36 10.93
CA LEU A 187 -1.10 3.99 11.22
C LEU A 187 -0.42 3.95 12.60
N ASP A 188 -0.85 3.02 13.45
CA ASP A 188 -0.33 2.89 14.81
C ASP A 188 1.11 2.30 14.81
N LYS A 189 1.97 2.80 15.69
CA LYS A 189 3.31 2.26 15.89
C LYS A 189 3.24 0.79 16.32
N GLU A 190 2.25 0.41 17.12
CA GLU A 190 2.06 -0.97 17.58
C GLU A 190 1.76 -1.93 16.43
N VAL A 191 1.01 -1.52 15.40
CA VAL A 191 0.79 -2.33 14.19
C VAL A 191 2.12 -2.56 13.47
N THR A 192 2.92 -1.50 13.31
CA THR A 192 4.23 -1.59 12.65
C THR A 192 5.18 -2.49 13.43
N ASP A 193 5.22 -2.35 14.75
CA ASP A 193 6.05 -3.16 15.63
C ASP A 193 5.64 -4.64 15.59
N ALA A 194 4.34 -4.95 15.58
CA ALA A 194 3.84 -6.33 15.45
C ALA A 194 4.25 -6.95 14.10
N LEU A 195 4.01 -6.26 12.99
CA LEU A 195 4.34 -6.75 11.65
C LEU A 195 5.84 -6.91 11.42
N SER A 196 6.67 -6.07 12.05
CA SER A 196 8.14 -6.15 11.94
C SER A 196 8.73 -7.41 12.59
N ARG A 197 8.00 -8.03 13.52
CA ARG A 197 8.40 -9.26 14.21
C ARG A 197 8.04 -10.53 13.46
N VAL A 198 7.27 -10.43 12.38
CA VAL A 198 6.84 -11.60 11.59
C VAL A 198 7.99 -12.08 10.70
N PRO A 199 8.41 -13.35 10.80
CA PRO A 199 9.42 -13.92 9.90
C PRO A 199 9.00 -13.85 8.43
N ASN A 200 9.94 -13.61 7.51
CA ASN A 200 9.64 -13.40 6.09
C ASN A 200 8.94 -14.60 5.42
N ASP A 201 9.29 -15.83 5.81
CA ASP A 201 8.64 -17.05 5.34
C ASP A 201 7.17 -17.10 5.75
N VAL A 202 6.86 -16.68 6.98
CA VAL A 202 5.48 -16.54 7.46
C VAL A 202 4.73 -15.43 6.72
N VAL A 203 5.38 -14.30 6.43
CA VAL A 203 4.77 -13.23 5.62
C VAL A 203 4.37 -13.75 4.23
N VAL A 204 5.27 -14.48 3.56
CA VAL A 204 5.00 -15.07 2.24
C VAL A 204 3.84 -16.07 2.30
N GLU A 205 3.79 -16.90 3.33
CA GLU A 205 2.69 -17.85 3.53
C GLU A 205 1.34 -17.15 3.71
N ILE A 206 1.28 -16.08 4.52
CA ILE A 206 0.05 -15.30 4.73
C ILE A 206 -0.43 -14.68 3.42
N CYS A 207 0.47 -14.00 2.69
CA CYS A 207 0.13 -13.40 1.40
C CYS A 207 -0.35 -14.46 0.39
N THR A 208 0.31 -15.62 0.36
CA THR A 208 -0.06 -16.72 -0.55
C THR A 208 -1.44 -17.26 -0.21
N ARG A 209 -1.76 -17.49 1.07
CA ARG A 209 -3.08 -17.99 1.49
C ARG A 209 -4.22 -17.08 1.09
N VAL A 210 -4.08 -15.78 1.37
CA VAL A 210 -5.12 -14.78 1.05
C VAL A 210 -5.25 -14.56 -0.46
N VAL A 211 -4.19 -14.70 -1.25
CA VAL A 211 -4.31 -14.65 -2.72
C VAL A 211 -4.91 -15.93 -3.28
N VAL A 212 -4.49 -17.11 -2.78
CA VAL A 212 -5.01 -18.41 -3.24
C VAL A 212 -6.48 -18.57 -2.91
N SER A 213 -6.94 -17.98 -1.79
CA SER A 213 -8.34 -18.04 -1.42
C SER A 213 -9.24 -17.52 -2.55
N GLU A 214 -8.80 -16.58 -3.42
CA GLU A 214 -9.55 -16.08 -4.61
C GLU A 214 -10.25 -17.17 -5.43
N ARG A 215 -9.68 -18.36 -5.45
CA ARG A 215 -10.18 -19.48 -6.25
C ARG A 215 -11.42 -20.15 -5.65
N ASP A 216 -11.83 -19.76 -4.45
CA ASP A 216 -12.94 -20.37 -3.70
C ASP A 216 -14.18 -19.45 -3.67
N PRO A 217 -15.19 -19.65 -4.52
CA PRO A 217 -16.37 -18.77 -4.60
C PRO A 217 -17.10 -18.52 -3.27
N GLU A 218 -16.95 -19.41 -2.27
CA GLU A 218 -17.64 -19.39 -0.99
C GLU A 218 -16.85 -18.72 0.15
N ALA A 219 -15.58 -18.36 -0.05
CA ALA A 219 -14.75 -17.79 1.01
C ALA A 219 -15.10 -16.32 1.30
N ASP A 220 -15.20 -15.95 2.59
CA ASP A 220 -15.26 -14.55 3.03
C ASP A 220 -13.85 -13.95 2.97
N TYR A 221 -13.65 -13.02 2.04
CA TYR A 221 -12.33 -12.45 1.70
C TYR A 221 -12.03 -11.13 2.37
N ASP A 222 -13.03 -10.52 2.98
CA ASP A 222 -12.99 -9.11 3.31
C ASP A 222 -11.99 -8.84 4.44
N ALA A 223 -11.87 -9.80 5.37
CA ALA A 223 -10.86 -9.80 6.43
C ALA A 223 -9.44 -9.91 5.89
N GLY A 224 -9.20 -10.85 4.97
CA GLY A 224 -7.89 -11.07 4.38
C GLY A 224 -7.40 -9.87 3.55
N ILE A 225 -8.28 -9.30 2.71
CA ILE A 225 -7.96 -8.11 1.90
C ILE A 225 -7.59 -6.95 2.81
N MET A 226 -8.43 -6.67 3.81
CA MET A 226 -8.20 -5.55 4.70
C MET A 226 -6.89 -5.70 5.48
N PHE A 227 -6.64 -6.91 6.01
CA PHE A 227 -5.39 -7.23 6.68
C PHE A 227 -4.18 -6.94 5.79
N LEU A 228 -4.19 -7.48 4.55
CA LEU A 228 -3.06 -7.35 3.66
C LEU A 228 -2.81 -5.91 3.27
N VAL A 229 -3.86 -5.16 2.94
CA VAL A 229 -3.70 -3.74 2.59
C VAL A 229 -3.08 -2.98 3.76
N ILE A 230 -3.64 -3.11 4.96
CA ILE A 230 -3.12 -2.42 6.15
C ILE A 230 -1.67 -2.85 6.43
N SER A 231 -1.39 -4.14 6.32
CA SER A 231 -0.04 -4.69 6.53
C SER A 231 0.97 -4.14 5.52
N THR A 232 0.57 -3.97 4.25
CA THR A 232 1.43 -3.35 3.23
C THR A 232 1.62 -1.84 3.43
N MET A 233 0.74 -1.18 4.20
CA MET A 233 0.90 0.22 4.58
C MET A 233 1.94 0.39 5.69
N CYS A 234 2.02 -0.59 6.59
CA CYS A 234 2.91 -0.58 7.77
C CYS A 234 4.24 -1.31 7.57
N SER A 235 4.32 -2.29 6.68
CA SER A 235 5.49 -3.16 6.54
C SER A 235 5.92 -3.36 5.09
N ARG A 236 7.18 -3.02 4.81
CA ARG A 236 7.81 -3.26 3.50
C ARG A 236 7.98 -4.75 3.19
N SER A 237 8.12 -5.63 4.20
CA SER A 237 8.19 -7.07 3.95
C SER A 237 6.86 -7.58 3.42
N PHE A 238 5.75 -7.16 4.04
CA PHE A 238 4.40 -7.45 3.53
C PHE A 238 4.15 -6.82 2.16
N THR A 239 4.56 -5.57 1.92
CA THR A 239 4.44 -4.95 0.58
C THR A 239 5.12 -5.82 -0.49
N ARG A 240 6.37 -6.23 -0.25
CA ARG A 240 7.15 -7.03 -1.21
C ARG A 240 6.59 -8.44 -1.40
N ALA A 241 6.26 -9.13 -0.31
CA ALA A 241 5.70 -10.47 -0.36
C ALA A 241 4.31 -10.50 -1.03
N PHE A 242 3.48 -9.49 -0.77
CA PHE A 242 2.19 -9.42 -1.42
C PHE A 242 2.34 -9.12 -2.92
N ILE A 243 3.26 -8.24 -3.30
CA ILE A 243 3.60 -7.99 -4.71
C ILE A 243 4.13 -9.25 -5.39
N SER A 244 5.01 -10.03 -4.74
CA SER A 244 5.55 -11.27 -5.31
C SER A 244 4.48 -12.35 -5.52
N CYS A 245 3.34 -12.25 -4.82
CA CYS A 245 2.15 -13.08 -5.03
C CYS A 245 1.24 -12.61 -6.18
N HIS A 246 1.69 -11.72 -7.08
CA HIS A 246 0.88 -11.17 -8.19
C HIS A 246 -0.42 -10.50 -7.73
N SER A 247 -0.33 -9.75 -6.64
CA SER A 247 -1.48 -9.08 -6.01
C SER A 247 -2.06 -7.89 -6.78
N VAL A 248 -1.30 -7.25 -7.66
CA VAL A 248 -1.81 -6.10 -8.44
C VAL A 248 -2.97 -6.54 -9.36
N PRO A 249 -2.79 -7.55 -10.23
CA PRO A 249 -3.91 -8.08 -11.02
C PRO A 249 -5.07 -8.58 -10.15
N TRP A 250 -4.76 -9.20 -9.01
CA TRP A 250 -5.75 -9.69 -8.06
C TRP A 250 -6.66 -8.57 -7.54
N ILE A 251 -6.07 -7.49 -7.01
CA ILE A 251 -6.83 -6.33 -6.51
C ILE A 251 -7.62 -5.66 -7.63
N CYS A 252 -7.07 -5.52 -8.85
CA CYS A 252 -7.79 -4.96 -9.99
C CYS A 252 -9.08 -5.75 -10.31
N ARG A 253 -9.01 -7.09 -10.38
CA ARG A 253 -10.18 -7.95 -10.61
C ARG A 253 -11.22 -7.83 -9.49
N ARG A 254 -10.75 -7.81 -8.23
CA ARG A 254 -11.64 -7.67 -7.07
C ARG A 254 -12.36 -6.32 -7.06
N LEU A 255 -11.64 -5.22 -7.29
CA LEU A 255 -12.24 -3.90 -7.41
C LEU A 255 -13.30 -3.86 -8.52
N ALA A 256 -13.01 -4.45 -9.68
CA ALA A 256 -13.98 -4.53 -10.77
C ALA A 256 -15.24 -5.34 -10.40
N SER A 257 -15.10 -6.40 -9.58
CA SER A 257 -16.23 -7.18 -9.08
C SER A 257 -17.09 -6.41 -8.06
N ILE A 258 -16.45 -5.64 -7.17
CA ILE A 258 -17.13 -4.79 -6.18
C ILE A 258 -17.90 -3.68 -6.89
N ALA A 259 -17.32 -3.08 -7.94
CA ALA A 259 -17.91 -2.00 -8.72
C ALA A 259 -19.26 -2.36 -9.38
N VAL A 260 -19.55 -3.65 -9.55
CA VAL A 260 -20.80 -4.15 -10.17
C VAL A 260 -21.93 -4.27 -9.16
N LYS A 261 -21.62 -4.40 -7.86
CA LYS A 261 -22.65 -4.57 -6.82
C LYS A 261 -23.44 -3.26 -6.68
N GLU A 262 -24.78 -3.37 -6.62
CA GLU A 262 -25.68 -2.21 -6.60
C GLU A 262 -25.86 -1.61 -5.19
N GLU A 263 -25.71 -2.41 -4.14
CA GLU A 263 -25.87 -2.00 -2.74
C GLU A 263 -24.57 -1.43 -2.15
N GLU A 264 -24.64 -0.19 -1.64
CA GLU A 264 -23.57 0.42 -0.86
C GLU A 264 -23.58 -0.11 0.59
N ASP A 265 -22.77 -1.13 0.85
CA ASP A 265 -22.36 -1.48 2.22
C ASP A 265 -21.16 -0.61 2.63
N ALA A 266 -21.17 -0.09 3.87
CA ALA A 266 -20.03 0.60 4.47
C ALA A 266 -18.74 -0.26 4.45
N VAL A 267 -18.87 -1.59 4.53
CA VAL A 267 -17.76 -2.54 4.41
C VAL A 267 -17.16 -2.47 3.00
N TYR A 268 -17.99 -2.54 1.95
CA TYR A 268 -17.51 -2.46 0.56
C TYR A 268 -16.90 -1.11 0.25
N ALA A 269 -17.48 -0.01 0.74
CA ALA A 269 -16.91 1.32 0.60
C ALA A 269 -15.50 1.40 1.21
N LYS A 270 -15.28 0.75 2.37
CA LYS A 270 -13.97 0.70 3.01
C LYS A 270 -12.98 -0.18 2.26
N LEU A 271 -13.39 -1.39 1.87
CA LEU A 271 -12.58 -2.30 1.06
C LEU A 271 -12.14 -1.66 -0.24
N PHE A 272 -13.05 -0.92 -0.87
CA PHE A 272 -12.78 -0.15 -2.05
C PHE A 272 -11.68 0.91 -1.80
N GLN A 273 -11.83 1.73 -0.76
CA GLN A 273 -10.86 2.75 -0.39
C GLN A 273 -9.47 2.15 -0.13
N VAL A 274 -9.38 1.11 0.71
CA VAL A 274 -8.09 0.50 1.06
C VAL A 274 -7.44 -0.12 -0.19
N SER A 275 -8.21 -0.76 -1.06
CA SER A 275 -7.70 -1.34 -2.32
C SER A 275 -7.13 -0.29 -3.27
N LEU A 276 -7.75 0.89 -3.41
CA LEU A 276 -7.18 2.00 -4.19
C LEU A 276 -5.86 2.51 -3.59
N VAL A 277 -5.81 2.67 -2.26
CA VAL A 277 -4.58 3.07 -1.55
C VAL A 277 -3.47 2.04 -1.77
N TYR A 278 -3.80 0.75 -1.75
CA TYR A 278 -2.86 -0.32 -2.06
C TYR A 278 -2.31 -0.19 -3.48
N LEU A 279 -3.18 -0.07 -4.50
CA LEU A 279 -2.74 0.10 -5.89
C LEU A 279 -1.82 1.31 -6.05
N GLN A 280 -2.13 2.42 -5.39
CA GLN A 280 -1.28 3.61 -5.45
C GLN A 280 0.13 3.34 -4.91
N ARG A 281 0.24 2.57 -3.83
CA ARG A 281 1.54 2.19 -3.25
C ARG A 281 2.25 1.16 -4.12
N ALA A 282 1.55 0.15 -4.61
CA ALA A 282 2.11 -0.85 -5.51
C ALA A 282 2.66 -0.19 -6.79
N PHE A 283 1.93 0.75 -7.39
CA PHE A 283 2.38 1.48 -8.58
C PHE A 283 3.59 2.39 -8.28
N LYS A 284 3.69 2.92 -7.04
CA LYS A 284 4.89 3.64 -6.57
C LYS A 284 6.10 2.74 -6.44
N GLU A 285 5.99 1.41 -6.47
CA GLU A 285 7.17 0.52 -6.53
C GLU A 285 7.76 0.43 -7.95
N GLY A 286 7.11 0.98 -8.98
CA GLY A 286 7.72 1.20 -10.30
C GLY A 286 6.91 0.71 -11.49
N ALA A 287 7.48 0.93 -12.68
CA ALA A 287 6.83 0.68 -13.97
C ALA A 287 6.29 -0.76 -14.13
N GLY A 288 6.99 -1.77 -13.58
CA GLY A 288 6.56 -3.16 -13.65
C GLY A 288 5.19 -3.41 -13.03
N ARG A 289 4.89 -2.76 -11.89
CA ARG A 289 3.61 -2.89 -11.20
C ARG A 289 2.47 -2.18 -11.96
N ILE A 290 2.78 -1.06 -12.59
CA ILE A 290 1.83 -0.36 -13.47
C ILE A 290 1.51 -1.23 -14.69
N ILE A 291 2.53 -1.88 -15.29
CA ILE A 291 2.33 -2.82 -16.40
C ILE A 291 1.42 -3.98 -16.00
N GLU A 292 1.63 -4.58 -14.82
CA GLU A 292 0.74 -5.62 -14.29
C GLU A 292 -0.70 -5.13 -14.13
N GLY A 293 -0.90 -3.89 -13.66
CA GLY A 293 -2.22 -3.29 -13.57
C GLY A 293 -2.87 -3.04 -14.94
N LEU A 294 -2.10 -2.54 -15.91
CA LEU A 294 -2.57 -2.33 -17.29
C LEU A 294 -2.96 -3.64 -17.96
N ASP A 295 -2.21 -4.72 -17.72
CA ASP A 295 -2.54 -6.06 -18.20
C ASP A 295 -3.78 -6.67 -17.50
N ALA A 296 -4.20 -6.09 -16.38
CA ALA A 296 -5.39 -6.48 -15.62
C ALA A 296 -6.53 -5.45 -15.76
N ASP A 297 -6.57 -4.71 -16.87
CA ASP A 297 -7.62 -3.75 -17.22
C ASP A 297 -7.88 -2.68 -16.14
N VAL A 298 -6.81 -2.20 -15.48
CA VAL A 298 -6.92 -1.16 -14.45
C VAL A 298 -7.60 0.12 -14.96
N ILE A 299 -7.37 0.52 -16.22
CA ILE A 299 -7.97 1.75 -16.77
C ILE A 299 -9.50 1.64 -16.89
N PRO A 300 -10.05 0.63 -17.61
CA PRO A 300 -11.50 0.38 -17.59
C PRO A 300 -12.08 0.27 -16.17
N MET A 301 -11.36 -0.42 -15.26
CA MET A 301 -11.79 -0.57 -13.87
C MET A 301 -11.90 0.78 -13.15
N LEU A 302 -10.88 1.63 -13.21
CA LEU A 302 -10.89 2.95 -12.54
C LEU A 302 -12.03 3.83 -13.08
N LEU A 303 -12.23 3.83 -14.40
CA LEU A 303 -13.31 4.59 -15.04
C LEU A 303 -14.69 4.07 -14.67
N LYS A 304 -14.86 2.75 -14.51
CA LYS A 304 -16.13 2.17 -14.07
C LYS A 304 -16.49 2.58 -12.65
N VAL A 305 -15.50 2.72 -11.77
CA VAL A 305 -15.77 3.03 -10.36
C VAL A 305 -15.97 4.52 -10.09
N GLN A 306 -15.53 5.41 -11.00
CA GLN A 306 -15.64 6.86 -10.77
C GLN A 306 -17.06 7.32 -10.42
N SER A 307 -18.09 6.69 -10.99
CA SER A 307 -19.51 7.02 -10.75
C SER A 307 -20.00 6.69 -9.34
N ARG A 308 -19.22 5.94 -8.55
CA ARG A 308 -19.51 5.55 -7.16
C ARG A 308 -18.73 6.40 -6.15
N LEU A 309 -18.00 7.42 -6.60
CA LEU A 309 -17.14 8.23 -5.74
C LEU A 309 -17.83 9.51 -5.28
N GLU A 310 -18.64 9.41 -4.21
CA GLU A 310 -19.26 10.61 -3.60
C GLU A 310 -18.42 11.24 -2.47
N ALA A 311 -17.18 10.78 -2.22
CA ALA A 311 -16.36 11.28 -1.11
C ALA A 311 -15.00 11.81 -1.58
N ASP A 312 -14.64 13.04 -1.18
CA ASP A 312 -13.40 13.77 -1.49
C ASP A 312 -12.14 12.88 -1.40
N ASP A 313 -12.10 12.01 -0.39
CA ASP A 313 -10.98 11.13 -0.10
C ASP A 313 -10.75 10.04 -1.16
N ARG A 314 -11.82 9.50 -1.74
CA ARG A 314 -11.73 8.44 -2.75
C ARG A 314 -11.42 9.02 -4.12
N GLU A 315 -11.99 10.18 -4.41
CA GLU A 315 -11.67 10.96 -5.61
C GLU A 315 -10.16 11.29 -5.66
N ALA A 316 -9.61 11.81 -4.56
CA ALA A 316 -8.19 12.14 -4.47
C ALA A 316 -7.27 10.92 -4.71
N ALA A 317 -7.68 9.73 -4.24
CA ALA A 317 -6.93 8.49 -4.46
C ALA A 317 -6.93 8.08 -5.94
N LEU A 318 -8.07 8.21 -6.63
CA LEU A 318 -8.20 7.88 -8.05
C LEU A 318 -7.45 8.88 -8.94
N VAL A 319 -7.58 10.19 -8.67
CA VAL A 319 -6.78 11.24 -9.32
C VAL A 319 -5.29 10.96 -9.17
N SER A 320 -4.85 10.60 -7.96
CA SER A 320 -3.45 10.27 -7.70
C SER A 320 -2.97 9.03 -8.48
N LEU A 321 -3.84 8.03 -8.68
CA LEU A 321 -3.52 6.85 -9.48
C LEU A 321 -3.37 7.19 -10.95
N LEU A 322 -4.27 8.00 -11.52
CA LEU A 322 -4.18 8.46 -12.90
C LEU A 322 -2.90 9.27 -13.13
N HIS A 323 -2.61 10.25 -12.27
CA HIS A 323 -1.36 11.02 -12.34
C HIS A 323 -0.12 10.13 -12.20
N LEU A 324 -0.15 9.12 -11.34
CA LEU A 324 0.95 8.18 -11.21
C LEU A 324 1.17 7.41 -12.51
N ILE A 325 0.12 6.82 -13.11
CA ILE A 325 0.22 6.15 -14.41
C ILE A 325 0.77 7.10 -15.48
N THR A 326 0.26 8.33 -15.54
CA THR A 326 0.71 9.38 -16.48
C THR A 326 2.19 9.71 -16.31
N SER A 327 2.69 9.84 -15.08
CA SER A 327 4.11 10.12 -14.81
C SER A 327 5.03 9.02 -15.38
N TYR A 328 4.57 7.77 -15.38
CA TYR A 328 5.32 6.63 -15.90
C TYR A 328 5.20 6.43 -17.42
N THR A 329 4.49 7.28 -18.17
CA THR A 329 4.48 7.18 -19.64
C THR A 329 5.81 7.60 -20.30
N LEU A 330 6.79 8.04 -19.50
CA LEU A 330 8.21 8.10 -19.90
C LEU A 330 8.79 6.72 -20.21
N TYR A 331 8.23 5.66 -19.64
CA TYR A 331 8.61 4.30 -19.92
C TYR A 331 7.84 3.83 -21.15
N ARG A 332 8.55 3.48 -22.21
CA ARG A 332 8.02 2.99 -23.49
C ARG A 332 7.03 1.85 -23.30
N ASN A 333 7.32 0.89 -22.43
CA ASN A 333 6.42 -0.25 -22.22
C ASN A 333 5.12 0.17 -21.52
N VAL A 334 5.19 1.11 -20.58
CA VAL A 334 3.99 1.67 -19.92
C VAL A 334 3.18 2.44 -20.95
N LEU A 335 3.81 3.36 -21.70
CA LEU A 335 3.15 4.14 -22.76
C LEU A 335 2.47 3.23 -23.78
N THR A 336 3.16 2.20 -24.28
CA THR A 336 2.62 1.31 -25.30
C THR A 336 1.40 0.54 -24.81
N LYS A 337 1.42 0.05 -23.56
CA LYS A 337 0.28 -0.66 -22.97
C LYS A 337 -0.87 0.30 -22.65
N LEU A 338 -0.55 1.47 -22.11
CA LEU A 338 -1.54 2.49 -21.79
C LEU A 338 -2.26 2.99 -23.05
N TRP A 339 -1.51 3.30 -24.12
CA TRP A 339 -2.10 3.75 -25.38
C TRP A 339 -3.10 2.72 -25.92
N LYS A 340 -2.77 1.42 -25.87
CA LYS A 340 -3.72 0.34 -26.21
C LYS A 340 -4.94 0.35 -25.30
N ALA A 341 -4.73 0.44 -23.99
CA ALA A 341 -5.82 0.42 -23.01
C ALA A 341 -6.74 1.66 -23.09
N VAL A 342 -6.25 2.79 -23.59
CA VAL A 342 -7.01 4.05 -23.70
C VAL A 342 -7.69 4.17 -25.07
N TYR A 343 -6.97 3.86 -26.16
CA TYR A 343 -7.41 4.17 -27.53
C TYR A 343 -7.84 2.96 -28.35
N MET A 344 -7.40 1.75 -27.98
CA MET A 344 -7.82 0.52 -28.66
C MET A 344 -8.90 -0.24 -27.89
N ALA A 345 -9.12 0.07 -26.61
CA ALA A 345 -10.19 -0.50 -25.82
C ALA A 345 -11.50 0.24 -26.07
N ASP A 346 -12.61 -0.49 -26.15
CA ASP A 346 -13.95 0.10 -26.18
C ASP A 346 -14.35 0.52 -24.76
N LEU A 347 -13.95 1.73 -24.38
CA LEU A 347 -14.20 2.29 -23.05
C LEU A 347 -15.65 2.78 -22.85
N GLY A 348 -16.50 2.72 -23.89
CA GLY A 348 -17.90 3.16 -23.87
C GLY A 348 -18.08 4.66 -23.54
N PRO A 349 -19.34 5.13 -23.38
CA PRO A 349 -19.66 6.52 -23.05
C PRO A 349 -19.46 6.88 -21.56
N ALA A 350 -18.79 6.01 -20.78
CA ALA A 350 -18.87 5.99 -19.32
C ALA A 350 -17.96 6.99 -18.59
N ILE A 351 -17.38 7.97 -19.28
CA ILE A 351 -16.43 8.91 -18.67
C ILE A 351 -17.09 10.25 -18.46
N SER A 352 -17.32 10.62 -17.20
CA SER A 352 -17.60 12.01 -16.85
C SER A 352 -16.33 12.81 -17.06
N GLU A 353 -16.30 13.70 -18.06
CA GLU A 353 -15.19 14.63 -18.27
C GLU A 353 -15.21 15.83 -17.31
N ALA A 354 -16.19 15.89 -16.40
CA ALA A 354 -16.31 16.94 -15.40
C ALA A 354 -15.67 16.55 -14.06
N GLY A 355 -15.05 17.52 -13.40
CA GLY A 355 -14.47 17.40 -12.06
C GLY A 355 -13.01 16.92 -12.05
N PRO A 356 -12.38 16.82 -10.86
CA PRO A 356 -10.97 16.45 -10.71
C PRO A 356 -10.56 15.15 -11.41
N ILE A 357 -11.43 14.13 -11.40
CA ILE A 357 -11.18 12.87 -12.12
C ILE A 357 -11.18 13.08 -13.63
N GLY A 358 -12.15 13.83 -14.16
CA GLY A 358 -12.24 14.20 -15.57
C GLY A 358 -11.02 14.99 -16.04
N ASP A 359 -10.55 15.94 -15.22
CA ASP A 359 -9.32 16.70 -15.48
C ASP A 359 -8.09 15.79 -15.53
N ALA A 360 -7.92 14.92 -14.53
CA ALA A 360 -6.80 13.97 -14.47
C ALA A 360 -6.82 12.98 -15.63
N TRP A 361 -8.01 12.54 -16.04
CA TRP A 361 -8.20 11.68 -17.21
C TRP A 361 -7.85 12.40 -18.52
N THR A 362 -8.27 13.65 -18.67
CA THR A 362 -7.93 14.47 -19.84
C THR A 362 -6.43 14.67 -19.97
N ILE A 363 -5.76 15.02 -18.86
CA ILE A 363 -4.29 15.12 -18.82
C ILE A 363 -3.63 13.79 -19.20
N LEU A 364 -4.15 12.66 -18.73
CA LEU A 364 -3.64 11.33 -19.09
C LEU A 364 -3.77 11.08 -20.60
N LYS A 365 -4.93 11.36 -21.20
CA LYS A 365 -5.17 11.21 -22.65
C LYS A 365 -4.18 12.06 -23.45
N GLU A 366 -4.13 13.37 -23.18
CA GLU A 366 -3.30 14.32 -23.92
C GLU A 366 -1.81 13.98 -23.84
N ILE A 367 -1.30 13.67 -22.65
CA ILE A 367 0.11 13.29 -22.47
C ILE A 367 0.41 11.96 -23.15
N THR A 368 -0.51 10.99 -23.10
CA THR A 368 -0.34 9.69 -23.75
C THR A 368 -0.29 9.85 -25.27
N GLU A 369 -1.20 10.62 -25.87
CA GLU A 369 -1.20 10.92 -27.31
C GLU A 369 0.10 11.61 -27.72
N THR A 370 0.47 12.69 -27.02
CA THR A 370 1.67 13.47 -27.32
C THR A 370 2.93 12.60 -27.29
N ARG A 371 3.09 11.79 -26.23
CA ARG A 371 4.26 10.90 -26.10
C ARG A 371 4.22 9.74 -27.09
N TRP A 372 3.04 9.31 -27.53
CA TRP A 372 2.90 8.31 -28.58
C TRP A 372 3.37 8.83 -29.94
N GLU A 373 3.03 10.07 -30.30
CA GLU A 373 3.56 10.73 -31.49
C GLU A 373 5.09 10.84 -31.44
N ILE A 374 5.65 11.26 -30.30
CA ILE A 374 7.10 11.30 -30.08
C ILE A 374 7.72 9.91 -30.27
N LEU A 375 7.08 8.85 -29.77
CA LEU A 375 7.55 7.49 -29.95
C LEU A 375 7.60 7.10 -31.45
N LYS A 376 6.55 7.41 -32.22
CA LYS A 376 6.52 7.11 -33.66
C LYS A 376 7.64 7.85 -34.41
N ASP A 377 7.80 9.14 -34.14
CA ASP A 377 8.85 9.96 -34.75
C ASP A 377 10.25 9.47 -34.36
N TYR A 378 10.44 9.15 -33.08
CA TYR A 378 11.67 8.56 -32.56
C TYR A 378 12.01 7.24 -33.27
N MET A 379 11.03 6.35 -33.43
CA MET A 379 11.19 5.09 -34.16
C MET A 379 11.54 5.32 -35.64
N ALA A 380 10.89 6.28 -36.29
CA ALA A 380 11.13 6.62 -37.69
C ALA A 380 12.49 7.30 -37.90
N SER A 381 13.01 8.03 -36.90
CA SER A 381 14.29 8.75 -36.97
C SER A 381 15.52 7.85 -37.06
N GLY A 382 15.38 6.56 -36.76
CA GLY A 382 16.51 5.62 -36.71
C GLY A 382 17.45 5.81 -35.52
N ARG A 383 17.09 6.65 -34.54
CA ARG A 383 17.83 6.88 -33.29
C ARG A 383 17.51 5.85 -32.20
N GLU A 384 16.84 4.75 -32.56
CA GLU A 384 16.58 3.64 -31.64
C GLU A 384 17.89 3.03 -31.10
N LEU A 385 17.81 2.33 -29.97
CA LEU A 385 18.94 1.58 -29.45
C LEU A 385 19.39 0.52 -30.47
N THR A 386 20.55 0.76 -31.10
CA THR A 386 21.17 -0.16 -32.08
C THR A 386 22.38 -0.91 -31.53
N LYS A 387 22.85 -0.54 -30.32
CA LYS A 387 24.07 -1.12 -29.73
C LYS A 387 23.79 -2.43 -29.00
N CYS A 388 24.51 -3.47 -29.39
CA CYS A 388 24.57 -4.76 -28.71
C CYS A 388 25.21 -4.60 -27.33
N SER A 389 24.61 -5.23 -26.32
CA SER A 389 25.09 -5.21 -24.95
C SER A 389 26.37 -6.00 -24.71
N TYR A 390 26.71 -6.96 -25.58
CA TYR A 390 27.93 -7.76 -25.43
C TYR A 390 29.17 -6.90 -25.76
N PRO A 391 30.07 -6.62 -24.79
CA PRO A 391 31.17 -5.66 -24.99
C PRO A 391 32.16 -6.07 -26.08
N ALA A 392 32.35 -7.38 -26.30
CA ALA A 392 33.24 -7.91 -27.33
C ALA A 392 32.49 -8.34 -28.61
N CYS A 393 31.34 -7.72 -28.88
CA CYS A 393 30.60 -7.92 -30.13
C CYS A 393 31.44 -7.43 -31.33
N PRO A 394 31.63 -8.24 -32.40
CA PRO A 394 32.33 -7.81 -33.62
C PRO A 394 31.62 -6.67 -34.37
N HIS A 395 30.30 -6.59 -34.22
CA HIS A 395 29.43 -5.59 -34.84
C HIS A 395 28.49 -5.02 -33.77
N PRO A 396 29.01 -4.15 -32.89
CA PRO A 396 28.25 -3.66 -31.74
C PRO A 396 27.07 -2.80 -32.20
N ASP A 397 27.21 -2.00 -33.25
CA ASP A 397 26.12 -1.26 -33.85
C ASP A 397 25.52 -2.03 -35.04
N VAL A 398 24.23 -2.38 -34.94
CA VAL A 398 23.51 -3.08 -36.03
C VAL A 398 22.69 -2.17 -36.95
N GLY A 399 22.71 -0.86 -36.68
CA GLY A 399 21.93 0.13 -37.40
C GLY A 399 20.41 0.04 -37.14
N PRO A 400 19.65 1.04 -37.61
CA PRO A 400 18.24 1.24 -37.24
C PRO A 400 17.28 0.18 -37.81
N LYS A 401 17.72 -0.56 -38.84
CA LYS A 401 16.88 -1.56 -39.52
C LYS A 401 16.86 -2.92 -38.81
N ARG A 402 17.75 -3.16 -37.85
CA ARG A 402 17.83 -4.44 -37.13
C ARG A 402 17.35 -4.28 -35.70
N THR A 403 16.29 -5.01 -35.35
CA THR A 403 15.77 -5.05 -33.99
C THR A 403 16.68 -5.89 -33.09
N LEU A 404 17.14 -5.30 -31.99
CA LEU A 404 17.86 -6.03 -30.95
C LEU A 404 16.94 -7.01 -30.21
N ARG A 405 17.50 -8.15 -29.83
CA ARG A 405 16.86 -9.19 -29.03
C ARG A 405 17.04 -8.89 -27.56
N ARG A 406 15.96 -8.75 -26.81
CA ARG A 406 16.00 -8.55 -25.37
C ARG A 406 16.28 -9.86 -24.64
N CYS A 407 17.09 -9.83 -23.59
CA CYS A 407 17.24 -10.98 -22.69
C CYS A 407 15.88 -11.38 -22.10
N GLU A 408 15.44 -12.62 -22.31
CA GLU A 408 14.17 -13.12 -21.77
C GLU A 408 14.22 -13.31 -20.24
N GLY A 409 15.43 -13.38 -19.67
CA GLY A 409 15.61 -13.55 -18.24
C GLY A 409 15.41 -12.26 -17.44
N CYS A 410 16.26 -11.27 -17.66
CA CYS A 410 16.24 -10.01 -16.90
C CYS A 410 15.54 -8.86 -17.61
N HIS A 411 15.28 -8.98 -18.92
CA HIS A 411 14.71 -7.93 -19.77
C HIS A 411 15.52 -6.62 -19.83
N PHE A 412 16.76 -6.63 -19.34
CA PHE A 412 17.59 -5.42 -19.20
C PHE A 412 18.58 -5.24 -20.35
N GLU A 413 19.18 -6.35 -20.83
CA GLU A 413 20.19 -6.31 -21.91
C GLU A 413 19.60 -6.68 -23.27
N TYR A 414 20.22 -6.13 -24.34
CA TYR A 414 19.76 -6.21 -25.73
C TYR A 414 20.90 -6.66 -26.64
N TYR A 415 20.67 -7.69 -27.47
CA TYR A 415 21.71 -8.34 -28.27
C TYR A 415 21.37 -8.34 -29.75
N CYS A 416 22.37 -8.18 -30.61
CA CYS A 416 22.19 -8.31 -32.05
C CYS A 416 21.88 -9.73 -32.51
N SER A 417 22.33 -10.75 -31.77
CA SER A 417 22.19 -12.15 -32.13
C SER A 417 22.11 -13.07 -30.90
N LYS A 418 21.66 -14.31 -31.10
CA LYS A 418 21.64 -15.34 -30.05
C LYS A 418 23.06 -15.72 -29.62
N GLU A 419 24.02 -15.61 -30.54
CA GLU A 419 25.43 -15.90 -30.32
C GLU A 419 26.05 -14.89 -29.36
N CYS A 420 25.80 -13.58 -29.56
CA CYS A 420 26.26 -12.55 -28.63
C CYS A 420 25.66 -12.71 -27.25
N GLN A 421 24.36 -13.04 -27.15
CA GLN A 421 23.72 -13.33 -25.87
C GLN A 421 24.37 -14.53 -25.16
N LYS A 422 24.64 -15.63 -25.88
CA LYS A 422 25.29 -16.83 -25.30
C LYS A 422 26.71 -16.57 -24.84
N GLN A 423 27.44 -15.71 -25.56
CA GLN A 423 28.81 -15.37 -25.22
C GLN A 423 28.83 -14.45 -24.00
N ASP A 424 28.05 -13.37 -23.99
CA ASP A 424 27.90 -12.48 -22.84
C ASP A 424 27.41 -13.23 -21.59
N TRP A 425 26.53 -14.22 -21.77
CA TRP A 425 26.10 -15.12 -20.69
C TRP A 425 27.27 -15.85 -20.01
N ARG A 426 28.26 -16.31 -20.78
CA ARG A 426 29.46 -16.99 -20.27
C ARG A 426 30.45 -15.99 -19.66
N ASP A 427 30.51 -14.78 -20.21
CA ASP A 427 31.50 -13.76 -19.84
C ASP A 427 31.08 -12.92 -18.62
N GLY A 428 29.91 -13.19 -18.04
CA GLY A 428 29.50 -12.65 -16.74
C GLY A 428 28.03 -12.26 -16.64
N HIS A 429 27.31 -12.14 -17.76
CA HIS A 429 25.90 -11.73 -17.71
C HIS A 429 25.02 -12.72 -16.94
N LYS A 430 25.38 -14.01 -16.85
CA LYS A 430 24.63 -15.01 -16.06
C LYS A 430 24.38 -14.57 -14.61
N ASP A 431 25.39 -14.03 -13.95
CA ASP A 431 25.29 -13.65 -12.54
C ASP A 431 24.48 -12.35 -12.39
N VAL A 432 24.71 -11.38 -13.27
CA VAL A 432 23.92 -10.14 -13.33
C VAL A 432 22.44 -10.43 -13.65
N CYS A 433 22.18 -11.32 -14.60
CA CYS A 433 20.84 -11.74 -14.99
C CYS A 433 20.12 -12.38 -13.81
N ARG A 434 20.78 -13.29 -13.08
CA ARG A 434 20.22 -13.93 -11.89
C ARG A 434 19.93 -12.92 -10.79
N MET A 435 20.84 -11.98 -10.54
CA MET A 435 20.62 -10.90 -9.57
C MET A 435 19.37 -10.09 -9.94
N LEU A 436 19.25 -9.65 -11.20
CA LEU A 436 18.09 -8.88 -11.67
C LEU A 436 16.78 -9.70 -11.61
N GLN A 437 16.84 -10.99 -11.95
CA GLN A 437 15.70 -11.90 -11.82
C GLN A 437 15.25 -12.07 -10.37
N ASN A 438 16.20 -12.17 -9.43
CA ASN A 438 15.88 -12.25 -8.00
C ASN A 438 15.25 -10.93 -7.54
N CYS A 439 15.78 -9.77 -7.96
CA CYS A 439 15.15 -8.48 -7.69
C CYS A 439 13.69 -8.44 -8.18
N LEU A 440 13.42 -8.92 -9.40
CA LEU A 440 12.06 -9.00 -9.95
C LEU A 440 11.14 -9.90 -9.11
N ARG A 441 11.62 -11.10 -8.78
CA ARG A 441 10.90 -12.09 -7.97
C ARG A 441 10.60 -11.57 -6.56
N ASP A 442 11.54 -10.87 -5.96
CA ASP A 442 11.45 -10.32 -4.61
C ASP A 442 10.64 -9.00 -4.57
N GLY A 443 10.02 -8.61 -5.68
CA GLY A 443 9.16 -7.43 -5.78
C GLY A 443 9.92 -6.10 -5.79
N LEU A 444 11.23 -6.09 -6.04
CA LEU A 444 12.01 -4.86 -6.10
C LEU A 444 11.68 -4.03 -7.37
N PRO A 445 11.80 -2.69 -7.30
CA PRO A 445 11.60 -1.82 -8.46
C PRO A 445 12.48 -2.20 -9.65
N MET A 446 11.89 -2.30 -10.84
CA MET A 446 12.65 -2.47 -12.07
C MET A 446 13.44 -1.21 -12.39
N LEU A 447 14.76 -1.35 -12.58
CA LEU A 447 15.60 -0.27 -13.11
C LEU A 447 15.22 0.04 -14.57
N MET A 448 15.24 1.31 -14.94
CA MET A 448 15.10 1.74 -16.33
C MET A 448 16.18 1.11 -17.22
N SER A 449 15.76 0.29 -18.19
CA SER A 449 16.69 -0.32 -19.15
C SER A 449 17.28 0.72 -20.12
N LYS A 450 18.35 0.37 -20.84
CA LYS A 450 18.97 1.25 -21.85
C LYS A 450 17.95 1.74 -22.89
N ARG A 451 17.06 0.85 -23.35
CA ARG A 451 16.03 1.20 -24.33
C ARG A 451 15.00 2.17 -23.77
N GLU A 452 14.59 1.95 -22.51
CA GLU A 452 13.66 2.86 -21.82
C GLU A 452 14.30 4.24 -21.63
N ARG A 453 15.60 4.28 -21.28
CA ARG A 453 16.36 5.52 -21.13
C ARG A 453 16.44 6.30 -22.43
N HIS A 454 16.80 5.66 -23.55
CA HIS A 454 16.85 6.35 -24.84
C HIS A 454 15.50 6.98 -25.20
N PHE A 455 14.39 6.27 -24.95
CA PHE A 455 13.07 6.82 -25.20
C PHE A 455 12.72 7.99 -24.26
N ALA A 456 13.06 7.90 -22.98
CA ALA A 456 12.89 9.00 -22.03
C ALA A 456 13.65 10.26 -22.50
N TYR A 457 14.89 10.12 -22.98
CA TYR A 457 15.65 11.23 -23.55
C TYR A 457 15.03 11.83 -24.82
N ALA A 458 14.37 11.03 -25.66
CA ALA A 458 13.62 11.56 -26.81
C ALA A 458 12.44 12.45 -26.37
N ILE A 459 11.74 12.07 -25.29
CA ILE A 459 10.69 12.90 -24.68
C ILE A 459 11.30 14.19 -24.10
N ILE A 460 12.39 14.07 -23.34
CA ILE A 460 13.07 15.22 -22.72
C ILE A 460 13.57 16.20 -23.79
N GLU A 461 14.17 15.68 -24.86
CA GLU A 461 14.66 16.48 -25.98
C GLU A 461 13.52 17.27 -26.61
N LYS A 462 12.40 16.60 -26.93
CA LYS A 462 11.24 17.24 -27.50
C LYS A 462 10.65 18.30 -26.57
N ASP A 463 10.57 18.01 -25.28
CA ASP A 463 10.09 18.96 -24.26
C ASP A 463 10.99 20.20 -24.17
N ILE A 464 12.31 20.06 -24.26
CA ILE A 464 13.24 21.19 -24.30
C ILE A 464 13.05 22.02 -25.57
N GLN A 465 12.95 21.35 -26.72
CA GLN A 465 12.77 22.02 -28.01
C GLN A 465 11.47 22.82 -28.04
N ASP A 466 10.36 22.24 -27.59
CA ASP A 466 9.06 22.88 -27.57
C ASP A 466 8.98 24.04 -26.56
N ASN A 467 9.87 24.09 -25.57
CA ASN A 467 9.92 25.11 -24.53
C ASN A 467 11.18 26.00 -24.60
N ALA A 468 11.88 26.02 -25.74
CA ALA A 468 13.18 26.70 -25.86
C ALA A 468 13.12 28.19 -25.51
N GLN A 469 12.07 28.90 -25.95
CA GLN A 469 11.89 30.32 -25.62
C GLN A 469 11.70 30.55 -24.11
N LEU A 470 10.81 29.77 -23.48
CA LEU A 470 10.56 29.84 -22.05
C LEU A 470 11.83 29.53 -21.24
N ILE A 471 12.60 28.54 -21.65
CA ILE A 471 13.87 28.19 -21.01
C ILE A 471 14.84 29.36 -21.02
N GLU A 472 14.99 30.06 -22.15
CA GLU A 472 15.87 31.22 -22.25
C GLU A 472 15.39 32.42 -21.42
N GLU A 473 14.08 32.63 -21.32
CA GLU A 473 13.48 33.64 -20.44
C GLU A 473 13.80 33.34 -18.97
N LEU A 474 13.57 32.11 -18.51
CA LEU A 474 13.84 31.66 -17.15
C LEU A 474 15.35 31.70 -16.81
N LYS A 475 16.22 31.31 -17.76
CA LYS A 475 17.68 31.42 -17.58
C LYS A 475 18.08 32.88 -17.42
N SER A 476 17.54 33.77 -18.25
CA SER A 476 17.84 35.20 -18.19
C SER A 476 17.41 35.83 -16.86
N GLU A 477 16.24 35.44 -16.34
CA GLU A 477 15.80 35.83 -15.00
C GLU A 477 16.75 35.33 -13.92
N LYS A 478 17.08 34.04 -13.92
CA LYS A 478 17.97 33.46 -12.92
C LYS A 478 19.38 34.07 -12.94
N ARG A 479 19.90 34.48 -14.10
CA ARG A 479 21.19 35.21 -14.22
C ARG A 479 21.13 36.59 -13.58
N ARG A 480 20.00 37.29 -13.67
CA ARG A 480 19.83 38.62 -13.03
C ARG A 480 19.86 38.49 -11.50
N ASP A 481 19.26 37.43 -10.96
CA ASP A 481 19.16 37.22 -9.51
C ASP A 481 20.50 36.81 -8.86
N THR A 482 21.36 36.12 -9.62
CA THR A 482 22.58 35.50 -9.07
C THR A 482 23.80 36.42 -9.11
N GLY A 483 23.76 37.53 -9.86
CA GLY A 483 24.78 38.58 -9.80
C GLY A 483 26.20 38.18 -10.24
N GLY A 484 26.38 37.05 -10.96
CA GLY A 484 27.70 36.55 -11.37
C GLY A 484 27.66 35.39 -12.39
N PRO A 485 28.83 34.90 -12.85
CA PRO A 485 28.92 33.78 -13.79
C PRO A 485 28.60 32.45 -13.07
N VAL A 486 27.34 32.01 -13.17
CA VAL A 486 26.84 30.77 -12.55
C VAL A 486 26.44 29.75 -13.62
N VAL A 487 26.68 28.46 -13.34
CA VAL A 487 26.17 27.40 -14.23
C VAL A 487 24.69 27.22 -13.97
N LEU A 488 23.90 27.36 -15.03
CA LEU A 488 22.46 27.15 -14.98
C LEU A 488 22.11 25.77 -15.50
N LEU A 489 21.18 25.14 -14.79
CA LEU A 489 20.65 23.82 -15.08
C LEU A 489 19.19 23.98 -15.49
N THR A 490 18.84 23.49 -16.67
CA THR A 490 17.45 23.29 -17.06
C THR A 490 16.92 22.05 -16.35
N VAL A 491 15.95 22.22 -15.45
CA VAL A 491 15.38 21.11 -14.68
C VAL A 491 14.01 20.74 -15.25
N THR A 492 13.85 19.46 -15.61
CA THR A 492 12.58 18.87 -16.04
C THR A 492 12.15 17.80 -15.02
N ASP A 493 11.11 18.10 -14.23
CA ASP A 493 10.58 17.20 -13.21
C ASP A 493 9.32 16.50 -13.69
N TYR A 494 9.46 15.21 -13.96
CA TYR A 494 8.40 14.32 -14.44
C TYR A 494 7.75 13.50 -13.32
N THR A 495 8.13 13.72 -12.06
CA THR A 495 7.47 13.09 -10.91
C THR A 495 6.14 13.76 -10.58
N SER A 496 5.93 14.99 -11.05
CA SER A 496 4.66 15.69 -11.02
C SER A 496 3.92 15.60 -12.35
N VAL A 497 2.59 15.69 -12.29
CA VAL A 497 1.72 15.77 -13.46
C VAL A 497 0.81 16.99 -13.32
N PRO A 498 0.83 17.95 -14.27
CA PRO A 498 1.78 18.06 -15.39
C PRO A 498 3.25 18.17 -14.93
N ARG A 499 4.19 17.89 -15.85
CA ARG A 499 5.63 18.03 -15.56
C ARG A 499 5.96 19.47 -15.16
N LYS A 500 6.97 19.67 -14.32
CA LYS A 500 7.49 21.01 -14.01
C LYS A 500 8.76 21.28 -14.79
N LEU A 501 8.93 22.52 -15.23
CA LEU A 501 10.13 23.01 -15.91
C LEU A 501 10.59 24.29 -15.21
N TYR A 502 11.85 24.31 -14.78
CA TYR A 502 12.43 25.45 -14.05
C TYR A 502 13.96 25.46 -14.12
N ILE A 503 14.59 26.56 -13.72
CA ILE A 503 16.05 26.73 -13.76
C ILE A 503 16.63 26.73 -12.35
N ARG A 504 17.71 25.97 -12.15
CA ARG A 504 18.51 25.96 -10.91
C ARG A 504 19.95 26.33 -11.17
N THR A 505 20.65 26.77 -10.12
CA THR A 505 22.11 26.90 -10.15
C THR A 505 22.79 25.60 -9.73
N ASP A 506 24.07 25.43 -10.07
CA ASP A 506 24.87 24.30 -9.61
C ASP A 506 25.02 24.25 -8.07
N GLU A 507 25.09 25.40 -7.41
CA GLU A 507 25.11 25.49 -5.95
C GLU A 507 23.79 25.03 -5.31
N GLU A 508 22.64 25.47 -5.85
CA GLU A 508 21.32 25.06 -5.37
C GLU A 508 21.13 23.55 -5.50
N PHE A 509 21.64 22.96 -6.59
CA PHE A 509 21.58 21.53 -6.82
C PHE A 509 22.43 20.75 -5.82
N ARG A 510 23.71 21.14 -5.62
CA ARG A 510 24.64 20.48 -4.68
C ARG A 510 24.12 20.42 -3.25
N ARG A 511 23.33 21.41 -2.81
CA ARG A 511 22.73 21.43 -1.46
C ARG A 511 21.53 20.49 -1.32
N SER A 512 20.93 20.05 -2.43
CA SER A 512 19.65 19.36 -2.44
C SER A 512 19.72 17.84 -2.67
N GLU A 513 20.85 17.30 -3.15
CA GLU A 513 20.94 15.88 -3.53
C GLU A 513 22.12 15.10 -2.92
N ASN A 514 21.93 13.79 -2.76
CA ASN A 514 22.93 12.81 -2.33
C ASN A 514 23.70 12.19 -3.52
N LEU A 515 23.86 12.91 -4.64
CA LEU A 515 24.70 12.42 -5.74
C LEU A 515 26.20 12.48 -5.33
N PRO A 516 27.04 11.52 -5.76
CA PRO A 516 28.48 11.60 -5.55
C PRO A 516 29.05 12.86 -6.23
N VAL A 517 29.49 13.83 -5.42
CA VAL A 517 29.98 15.16 -5.84
C VAL A 517 31.07 15.08 -6.91
N GLU A 518 31.88 14.02 -6.88
CA GLU A 518 33.01 13.81 -7.80
C GLU A 518 32.57 13.62 -9.27
N LYS A 519 31.47 12.89 -9.51
CA LYS A 519 30.93 12.70 -10.88
C LYS A 519 30.33 14.00 -11.41
N TRP A 520 29.77 14.80 -10.51
CA TRP A 520 29.17 16.10 -10.81
C TRP A 520 30.21 17.14 -11.25
N ASP A 521 31.31 17.25 -10.51
CA ASP A 521 32.36 18.23 -10.81
C ASP A 521 33.06 17.94 -12.15
N ALA A 522 33.26 16.66 -12.48
CA ALA A 522 33.79 16.24 -13.77
C ALA A 522 32.85 16.59 -14.93
N ALA A 523 31.55 16.33 -14.77
CA ALA A 523 30.53 16.66 -15.79
C ALA A 523 30.45 18.18 -16.01
N LEU A 524 30.37 18.98 -14.94
CA LEU A 524 30.36 20.44 -14.97
C LEU A 524 31.58 21.02 -15.70
N LYS A 525 32.77 20.47 -15.44
CA LYS A 525 34.00 20.92 -16.09
C LYS A 525 33.95 20.64 -17.60
N LEU A 526 33.57 19.43 -18.01
CA LEU A 526 33.48 19.05 -19.42
C LEU A 526 32.51 19.92 -20.21
N ALA A 527 31.33 20.25 -19.66
CA ALA A 527 30.41 21.10 -20.43
C ALA A 527 30.76 22.58 -20.40
N LYS A 528 31.41 23.09 -19.35
CA LYS A 528 32.01 24.44 -19.39
C LYS A 528 33.03 24.54 -20.52
N GLU A 529 33.86 23.51 -20.69
CA GLU A 529 34.83 23.42 -21.80
C GLU A 529 34.12 23.27 -23.16
N ALA A 530 33.01 22.52 -23.21
CA ALA A 530 32.25 22.29 -24.45
C ALA A 530 31.25 23.40 -24.82
N GLY A 531 30.99 24.37 -23.94
CA GLY A 531 30.02 25.45 -24.16
C GLY A 531 28.56 24.97 -24.32
N LYS A 532 28.20 23.82 -23.71
CA LYS A 532 26.86 23.23 -23.82
C LYS A 532 25.99 23.53 -22.59
N ASP A 533 24.68 23.53 -22.79
CA ASP A 533 23.71 23.61 -21.69
C ASP A 533 23.63 22.29 -20.91
N PHE A 534 23.29 22.38 -19.63
CA PHE A 534 22.99 21.21 -18.80
C PHE A 534 21.50 21.02 -18.60
N VAL A 535 21.08 19.76 -18.67
CA VAL A 535 19.72 19.34 -18.36
C VAL A 535 19.76 18.33 -17.22
N LEU A 536 18.96 18.60 -16.19
CA LEU A 536 18.67 17.67 -15.11
C LEU A 536 17.21 17.22 -15.22
N SER A 537 17.00 15.95 -15.52
CA SER A 537 15.66 15.36 -15.58
C SER A 537 15.40 14.50 -14.36
N ILE A 538 14.36 14.83 -13.60
CA ILE A 538 13.92 14.05 -12.44
C ILE A 538 12.77 13.17 -12.90
N ILE A 539 12.98 11.85 -12.89
CA ILE A 539 12.03 10.87 -13.41
C ILE A 539 11.53 9.93 -12.31
N PRO A 540 10.29 9.41 -12.40
CA PRO A 540 9.77 8.45 -11.43
C PRO A 540 10.50 7.11 -11.56
N GLN A 541 11.03 6.55 -10.46
CA GLN A 541 11.82 5.30 -10.44
C GLN A 541 11.55 4.51 -9.13
N GLY A 542 10.28 4.13 -8.92
CA GLY A 542 9.86 3.48 -7.69
C GLY A 542 9.72 4.47 -6.52
N THR A 543 10.03 4.03 -5.30
CA THR A 543 9.88 4.85 -4.08
C THR A 543 10.87 6.03 -3.99
N LYS A 544 11.83 6.11 -4.90
CA LYS A 544 12.77 7.22 -5.05
C LYS A 544 12.73 7.71 -6.50
N ALA A 545 12.77 9.02 -6.69
CA ALA A 545 13.01 9.58 -8.00
C ALA A 545 14.45 9.29 -8.46
N GLN A 546 14.64 9.20 -9.77
CA GLN A 546 15.97 9.12 -10.38
C GLN A 546 16.29 10.44 -11.07
N ALA A 547 17.48 10.96 -10.83
CA ALA A 547 18.03 12.10 -11.55
C ALA A 547 18.84 11.61 -12.76
N LEU A 548 18.52 12.13 -13.94
CA LEU A 548 19.31 11.99 -15.16
C LEU A 548 19.94 13.34 -15.46
N LEU A 549 21.27 13.39 -15.53
CA LEU A 549 22.00 14.61 -15.81
C LEU A 549 22.77 14.44 -17.11
N ASP A 550 22.60 15.37 -18.04
CA ASP A 550 23.28 15.32 -19.32
C ASP A 550 23.51 16.69 -19.95
N MET A 551 24.38 16.72 -20.96
CA MET A 551 24.65 17.88 -21.79
C MET A 551 23.68 17.93 -22.97
N TYR A 552 23.17 19.12 -23.28
CA TYR A 552 22.27 19.35 -24.41
C TYR A 552 22.98 20.10 -25.56
N PRO A 553 22.78 19.74 -26.84
CA PRO A 553 21.96 18.62 -27.34
C PRO A 553 22.50 17.24 -26.93
N PHE A 554 21.58 16.30 -26.68
CA PHE A 554 21.91 14.97 -26.19
C PHE A 554 22.63 14.13 -27.24
N ASP A 555 23.65 13.41 -26.81
CA ASP A 555 24.34 12.44 -27.64
C ASP A 555 23.82 11.03 -27.33
N PHE A 556 22.86 10.58 -28.15
CA PHE A 556 22.22 9.26 -28.02
C PHE A 556 23.18 8.08 -28.16
N ASP A 557 24.39 8.28 -28.68
CA ASP A 557 25.42 7.26 -28.72
C ASP A 557 26.15 7.10 -27.38
N THR A 558 26.15 8.15 -26.55
CA THR A 558 26.89 8.21 -25.29
C THR A 558 25.99 8.28 -24.06
N ILE A 559 24.65 8.30 -24.22
CA ILE A 559 23.69 8.08 -23.13
C ILE A 559 24.07 6.77 -22.43
N SER A 560 24.83 6.94 -21.35
CA SER A 560 25.53 5.85 -20.67
C SER A 560 24.57 5.03 -19.82
N VAL A 561 25.04 3.86 -19.38
CA VAL A 561 24.32 2.78 -18.65
C VAL A 561 24.02 3.15 -17.21
#